data_AF-A0A7I7VYS3-F1
#
_entry.id   AF-A0A7I7VYS3-F1
#
_cell.length_a   1.000
_cell.length_b   1.000
_cell.length_c   1.000
_cell.angle_alpha   90.00
_cell.angle_beta   90.00
_cell.angle_gamma   90.00
#
_symmetry.space_group_name_H-M   'P 1'
#
loop_
_entity.id
_entity.type
_entity.pdbx_description
1 polymer ?
#
loop_
_entity_poly.entity_id
_entity_poly.type
_entity_poly.pdbx_seq_one_letter_code
_entity_poly.pdbx_strand_id
1 'polypeptide(L)'
;MADLAADEVRHRLLPAPIRPDSDRVAPDFEHVHRELGRPSVTLLLLWNEYVAACRASGGVPYRYSFFNEQYRRWVAATGASMRIVRTRANPSRSTGPVMR
;
A
#
# COMPACT_ATOMS: atom_id res chain seq x y z
N MET A 1 4.76 6.97 51.91
CA MET A 1 4.94 6.39 50.57
C MET A 1 3.79 6.90 49.72
N ALA A 2 4.04 7.85 48.81
CA ALA A 2 2.97 8.42 47.99
C ALA A 2 2.56 7.40 46.92
N ASP A 3 1.33 6.89 47.01
CA ASP A 3 0.73 6.06 45.97
C ASP A 3 0.14 6.99 44.91
N LEU A 4 0.95 7.30 43.89
CA LEU A 4 0.49 8.09 42.76
C LEU A 4 -0.34 7.17 41.87
N ALA A 5 -1.57 7.60 41.56
CA ALA A 5 -2.42 6.90 40.60
C ALA A 5 -1.65 6.65 39.28
N ALA A 6 -1.79 5.46 38.71
CA ALA A 6 -1.03 5.03 37.54
C ALA A 6 -1.14 6.00 36.34
N ASP A 7 -2.24 6.75 36.25
CA ASP A 7 -2.44 7.75 35.21
C ASP A 7 -1.56 9.00 35.38
N GLU A 8 -1.33 9.42 36.62
CA GLU A 8 -0.47 10.56 36.91
C GLU A 8 1.02 10.23 36.69
N VAL A 9 1.41 8.98 37.00
CA VAL A 9 2.74 8.46 36.66
C VAL A 9 2.96 8.48 35.14
N ARG A 10 1.96 8.05 34.36
CA ARG A 10 2.03 8.10 32.88
C ARG A 10 2.21 9.52 32.37
N HIS A 11 1.45 10.48 32.91
CA HIS A 11 1.51 11.87 32.48
C HIS A 11 2.86 12.55 32.77
N ARG A 12 3.58 12.11 33.81
CA ARG A 12 4.90 12.67 34.15
C ARG A 12 6.06 11.99 33.42
N LEU A 13 5.92 10.70 33.11
CA LEU A 13 7.00 9.91 32.52
C LEU A 13 6.94 9.83 31.00
N LEU A 14 5.76 9.98 30.39
CA LEU A 14 5.59 9.87 28.96
C LEU A 14 5.50 11.25 28.31
N PRO A 15 6.19 11.50 27.18
CA PRO A 15 5.95 12.70 26.40
C PRO A 15 4.48 12.75 25.98
N ALA A 16 3.93 13.96 25.88
CA ALA A 16 2.58 14.18 25.39
C ALA A 16 2.37 13.40 24.08
N PRO A 17 1.23 12.71 23.89
CA PRO A 17 0.98 11.96 22.66
C PRO A 17 1.19 12.87 21.46
N ILE A 18 2.25 12.61 20.70
CA ILE A 18 2.54 13.37 19.48
C ILE A 18 1.39 13.05 18.53
N ARG A 19 0.49 14.02 18.35
CA ARG A 19 -0.46 13.97 17.23
C ARG A 19 0.41 13.94 15.97
N PRO A 20 0.30 12.92 15.11
CA PRO A 20 1.10 12.91 13.91
C PRO A 20 0.66 14.10 13.06
N ASP A 21 1.50 15.14 13.00
CA ASP A 21 1.32 16.18 12.02
C ASP A 21 1.30 15.51 10.65
N SER A 22 0.20 15.72 9.93
CA SER A 22 -0.11 15.00 8.70
C SER A 22 0.60 15.63 7.50
N ASP A 23 1.90 15.91 7.62
CA ASP A 23 2.76 16.35 6.50
C ASP A 23 2.99 15.21 5.49
N ARG A 24 2.35 14.07 5.72
CA ARG A 24 2.48 12.90 4.87
C ARG A 24 1.53 13.01 3.69
N VAL A 25 2.06 12.79 2.49
CA VAL A 25 1.30 12.84 1.24
C VAL A 25 0.39 11.63 1.15
N ALA A 26 -0.92 11.82 1.00
CA ALA A 26 -1.85 10.71 0.81
C ALA A 26 -1.65 10.06 -0.59
N PRO A 27 -1.60 8.73 -0.70
CA PRO A 27 -1.59 8.05 -2.00
C PRO A 27 -2.92 8.17 -2.73
N ASP A 28 -2.87 8.22 -4.07
CA ASP A 28 -4.04 8.02 -4.92
C ASP A 28 -4.38 6.52 -4.98
N PHE A 29 -5.30 6.08 -4.11
CA PHE A 29 -5.69 4.68 -4.03
C PHE A 29 -6.56 4.21 -5.20
N GLU A 30 -7.19 5.11 -5.94
CA GLU A 30 -7.91 4.76 -7.17
C GLU A 30 -6.91 4.35 -8.26
N HIS A 31 -5.86 5.15 -8.45
CA HIS A 31 -4.75 4.80 -9.33
C HIS A 31 -4.08 3.48 -8.91
N VAL A 32 -3.75 3.34 -7.63
CA VAL A 32 -3.14 2.10 -7.09
C VAL A 32 -4.01 0.88 -7.38
N HIS A 33 -5.33 0.98 -7.16
CA HIS A 33 -6.25 -0.14 -7.41
C HIS A 33 -6.30 -0.51 -8.90
N ARG A 34 -6.34 0.49 -9.78
CA ARG A 34 -6.34 0.26 -11.23
C ARG A 34 -5.07 -0.46 -11.70
N GLU A 35 -3.90 -0.01 -11.26
CA GLU A 35 -2.63 -0.63 -11.68
C GLU A 35 -2.47 -2.05 -11.14
N LEU A 36 -2.94 -2.34 -9.92
CA LEU A 36 -2.95 -3.69 -9.35
C LEU A 36 -3.78 -4.70 -10.14
N GLY A 37 -4.71 -4.24 -10.99
CA GLY A 37 -5.44 -5.11 -11.92
C GLY A 37 -4.58 -5.67 -13.06
N ARG A 38 -3.37 -5.12 -13.27
CA ARG A 38 -2.46 -5.54 -14.34
C ARG A 38 -1.62 -6.75 -13.94
N PRO A 39 -1.26 -7.64 -14.89
CA PRO A 39 -0.36 -8.75 -14.61
C PRO A 39 0.96 -8.25 -14.00
N SER A 40 1.46 -8.96 -13.00
CA SER A 40 2.77 -8.72 -12.36
C SER A 40 2.89 -7.43 -11.54
N VAL A 41 1.84 -6.62 -11.40
CA VAL A 41 1.86 -5.45 -10.52
C VAL A 41 1.61 -5.87 -9.07
N THR A 42 2.34 -5.26 -8.14
CA THR A 42 2.25 -5.54 -6.70
C THR A 42 2.12 -4.26 -5.89
N LEU A 43 1.53 -4.35 -4.70
CA LEU A 43 1.44 -3.21 -3.77
C LEU A 43 2.82 -2.67 -3.39
N LEU A 44 3.83 -3.53 -3.28
CA LEU A 44 5.20 -3.12 -2.99
C LEU A 44 5.80 -2.28 -4.12
N LEU A 45 5.59 -2.69 -5.37
CA LEU A 45 6.03 -1.92 -6.54
C LEU A 45 5.41 -0.52 -6.53
N LEU A 46 4.08 -0.44 -6.40
CA LEU A 46 3.35 0.83 -6.39
C LEU A 46 3.72 1.70 -5.19
N TRP A 47 3.97 1.11 -4.02
CA TRP A 47 4.48 1.83 -2.86
C TRP A 47 5.85 2.45 -3.14
N ASN A 48 6.77 1.74 -3.80
CA ASN A 48 8.08 2.29 -4.17
C ASN A 48 7.95 3.47 -5.15
N GLU A 49 7.08 3.36 -6.15
CA GLU A 49 6.80 4.45 -7.10
C GLU A 49 6.20 5.68 -6.39
N TYR A 50 5.23 5.46 -5.50
CA TYR A 50 4.65 6.51 -4.66
C TYR A 50 5.71 7.18 -3.76
N VAL A 51 6.61 6.40 -3.14
CA VAL A 51 7.72 6.94 -2.33
C VAL A 51 8.64 7.82 -3.18
N ALA A 52 8.98 7.37 -4.39
CA ALA A 52 9.81 8.14 -5.31
C ALA A 52 9.13 9.46 -5.69
N ALA A 53 7.82 9.44 -6.00
CA ALA A 53 7.04 10.62 -6.30
C ALA A 53 6.98 11.62 -5.12
N CYS A 54 6.75 11.13 -3.89
CA CYS A 54 6.75 11.98 -2.70
C CYS A 54 8.11 12.65 -2.48
N ARG A 55 9.20 11.90 -2.63
CA ARG A 55 10.55 12.46 -2.47
C ARG A 55 10.86 13.53 -3.52
N ALA A 56 10.41 13.34 -4.77
CA ALA A 56 10.57 14.31 -5.84
C ALA A 56 9.81 15.62 -5.57
N SER A 57 8.67 15.56 -4.88
CA SER A 57 7.89 16.74 -4.48
C SER A 57 8.26 17.32 -3.11
N GLY A 58 9.24 16.74 -2.41
CA GLY A 58 9.63 17.14 -1.05
C GLY A 58 8.67 16.69 0.06
N GLY A 59 7.70 15.83 -0.27
CA GLY A 59 6.73 15.29 0.69
C GLY A 59 7.23 14.06 1.44
N VAL A 60 6.64 13.79 2.61
CA VAL A 60 6.95 12.61 3.42
C VAL A 60 6.01 11.46 3.03
N PRO A 61 6.53 10.33 2.51
CA PRO A 61 5.67 9.20 2.17
C PRO A 61 5.21 8.41 3.40
N TYR A 62 4.12 7.66 3.24
CA TYR A 62 3.70 6.62 4.18
C TYR A 62 4.73 5.49 4.25
N ARG A 63 4.90 4.93 5.46
CA ARG A 63 5.60 3.65 5.62
C ARG A 63 4.80 2.53 4.95
N TYR A 64 5.48 1.51 4.44
CA TYR A 64 4.86 0.40 3.71
C TYR A 64 3.68 -0.25 4.46
N SER A 65 3.85 -0.58 5.75
CA SER A 65 2.78 -1.19 6.56
C SER A 65 1.54 -0.31 6.67
N PHE A 66 1.74 1.01 6.83
CA PHE A 66 0.65 1.98 6.92
C PHE A 66 -0.03 2.19 5.57
N PHE A 67 0.74 2.26 4.49
CA PHE A 67 0.22 2.31 3.11
C PHE A 67 -0.71 1.12 2.83
N ASN A 68 -0.27 -0.10 3.15
CA ASN A 68 -1.07 -1.30 2.97
C ASN A 68 -2.35 -1.29 3.80
N GLU A 69 -2.27 -0.79 5.04
CA GLU A 69 -3.44 -0.64 5.89
C GLU A 69 -4.44 0.37 5.32
N GLN A 70 -3.98 1.55 4.92
CA GLN A 70 -4.84 2.58 4.32
C GLN A 70 -5.46 2.09 3.01
N TYR A 71 -4.71 1.37 2.18
CA TYR A 71 -5.25 0.74 0.98
C TYR A 71 -6.38 -0.26 1.29
N ARG A 72 -6.20 -1.14 2.29
CA ARG A 72 -7.26 -2.08 2.71
C ARG A 72 -8.51 -1.35 3.22
N ARG A 73 -8.33 -0.29 4.01
CA ARG A 73 -9.44 0.55 4.50
C ARG A 73 -10.19 1.19 3.34
N TRP A 74 -9.46 1.72 2.36
CA TRP A 74 -10.05 2.31 1.16
C TRP A 74 -10.85 1.28 0.36
N VAL A 75 -10.30 0.09 0.09
CA VAL A 75 -11.01 -1.00 -0.62
C VAL A 75 -12.30 -1.40 0.11
N ALA A 76 -12.24 -1.54 1.44
CA ALA A 76 -13.41 -1.87 2.24
C ALA A 76 -14.50 -0.78 2.19
N ALA A 77 -14.09 0.49 2.13
CA ALA A 77 -15.01 1.62 2.05
C ALA A 77 -15.64 1.80 0.66
N THR A 78 -14.90 1.50 -0.41
CA THR A 78 -15.35 1.71 -1.80
C THR A 78 -15.96 0.47 -2.44
N GLY A 79 -15.74 -0.72 -1.88
CA GLY A 79 -16.16 -1.99 -2.48
C GLY A 79 -15.36 -2.36 -3.74
N ALA A 80 -14.17 -1.76 -3.92
CA ALA A 80 -13.36 -1.96 -5.11
C ALA A 80 -12.90 -3.43 -5.24
N SER A 81 -13.14 -4.05 -6.40
CA SER A 81 -12.86 -5.46 -6.66
C SER A 81 -12.01 -5.63 -7.92
N MET A 82 -11.01 -6.51 -7.84
CA MET A 82 -10.14 -6.83 -8.97
C MET A 82 -10.54 -8.15 -9.62
N ARG A 83 -10.70 -8.15 -10.95
CA ARG A 83 -10.88 -9.37 -11.74
C ARG A 83 -9.60 -9.69 -12.51
N ILE A 84 -8.83 -10.67 -12.02
CA ILE A 84 -7.62 -11.14 -12.73
C ILE A 84 -8.00 -12.26 -13.69
N VAL A 85 -7.98 -11.97 -14.99
CA VAL A 85 -8.16 -12.99 -16.04
C VAL A 85 -6.83 -13.72 -16.25
N ARG A 86 -6.77 -14.99 -15.82
CA ARG A 86 -5.58 -15.83 -16.03
C ARG A 86 -5.74 -16.61 -17.34
N THR A 87 -5.24 -16.04 -18.43
CA THR A 87 -5.12 -16.78 -19.69
C THR A 87 -3.98 -17.79 -19.57
N ARG A 88 -4.29 -19.10 -19.67
CA ARG A 88 -3.24 -20.11 -19.87
C ARG A 88 -2.67 -19.92 -21.28
N ALA A 89 -1.36 -19.80 -21.40
CA ALA A 89 -0.71 -19.90 -22.70
C ALA A 89 -1.04 -21.29 -23.28
N ASN A 90 -1.72 -21.35 -24.43
CA ASN A 90 -1.98 -22.59 -25.13
C ASN A 90 -0.69 -23.02 -25.86
N PRO A 91 -0.05 -24.15 -25.52
CA PRO A 91 1.19 -24.57 -26.16
C PRO A 91 1.01 -25.12 -27.59
N SER A 92 -0.19 -25.13 -28.16
CA SER A 92 -0.47 -25.79 -29.44
C SER A 92 -0.48 -24.82 -30.62
N ARG A 93 0.69 -24.54 -31.22
CA ARG A 93 0.85 -24.26 -32.67
C ARG A 93 2.33 -24.18 -33.05
N SER A 94 2.96 -25.35 -33.20
CA SER A 94 4.08 -25.53 -34.13
C SER A 94 4.01 -26.93 -34.73
N THR A 95 2.92 -27.20 -35.45
CA THR A 95 2.93 -28.23 -36.50
C THR A 95 3.49 -27.55 -37.75
N GLY A 96 4.81 -27.47 -37.85
CA GLY A 96 5.48 -27.27 -39.14
C GLY A 96 5.43 -28.59 -39.91
N PRO A 97 5.26 -28.58 -41.25
CA PRO A 97 5.15 -29.82 -42.01
C PRO A 97 6.49 -30.55 -42.01
N VAL A 98 6.46 -31.85 -41.72
CA VAL A 98 7.55 -32.77 -42.04
C VAL A 98 7.55 -32.94 -43.56
N MET A 99 8.52 -32.33 -44.25
CA MET A 99 8.84 -32.66 -45.63
C MET A 99 10.05 -33.60 -45.67
N ARG A 100 9.88 -34.63 -46.51
CA ARG A 100 10.73 -35.80 -46.72
C ARG A 100 12.08 -35.49 -47.34
#